data_AF-A0A8B8F8M5-F1
#
_entry.id   AF-A0A8B8F8M5-F1
#
_cell.length_a   1.000
_cell.length_b   1.000
_cell.length_c   1.000
_cell.angle_alpha   90.00
_cell.angle_beta   90.00
_cell.angle_gamma   90.00
#
_symmetry.space_group_name_H-M   'P 1'
#
loop_
_entity.id
_entity.type
_entity.pdbx_description
1 polymer ?
#
loop_
_entity_poly.entity_id
_entity_poly.type
_entity_poly.pdbx_seq_one_letter_code
_entity_poly.pdbx_strand_id
1 'polypeptide(L)'
;MHLVIRKGVYPYEYTNSWQRLSETRLPEKKHFYSTLLEEHIEHEEYEHATQVWTHFNCQTLGDYSDLYLKIDVLLLADVFENFRDLCISTYNLDPSNYQTSPALTFDSMLKYTRIELELVSDYDKLLMLETGIRGGLVQASRRFARSNNEKTPGFDCNQPKSYLVYQD
;
A
#
# COMPACT_ATOMS: atom_id res chain seq x y z
N MET A 1 20.56 -12.36 -11.19
CA MET A 1 20.21 -11.12 -10.47
C MET A 1 18.70 -10.95 -10.23
N HIS A 2 17.80 -11.62 -10.99
CA HIS A 2 16.34 -11.49 -10.83
C HIS A 2 15.76 -12.06 -9.51
N LEU A 3 16.57 -12.75 -8.70
CA LEU A 3 16.11 -13.40 -7.47
C LEU A 3 16.00 -12.45 -6.26
N VAL A 4 16.62 -11.26 -6.32
CA VAL A 4 16.75 -10.33 -5.17
C VAL A 4 16.24 -8.92 -5.46
N ILE A 5 15.58 -8.72 -6.60
CA ILE A 5 15.03 -7.42 -7.03
C ILE A 5 13.54 -7.27 -6.69
N ARG A 6 13.00 -8.19 -5.90
CA ARG A 6 11.61 -8.21 -5.45
C ARG A 6 11.55 -8.70 -4.01
N LYS A 7 10.43 -8.41 -3.33
CA LYS A 7 10.16 -8.94 -2.00
C LYS A 7 10.25 -10.47 -2.02
N GLY A 8 10.95 -11.04 -1.03
CA GLY A 8 11.09 -12.48 -0.88
C GLY A 8 9.80 -13.14 -0.42
N VAL A 9 9.77 -14.48 -0.46
CA VAL A 9 8.63 -15.29 0.02
C VAL A 9 9.05 -15.97 1.31
N TYR A 10 8.33 -15.75 2.41
CA TYR A 10 8.75 -16.22 3.73
C TYR A 10 7.58 -16.87 4.50
N PRO A 11 7.80 -18.01 5.18
CA PRO A 11 6.74 -18.70 5.92
C PRO A 11 6.65 -18.15 7.36
N TYR A 12 6.02 -16.99 7.53
CA TYR A 12 5.97 -16.27 8.81
C TYR A 12 5.31 -17.09 9.92
N GLU A 13 4.15 -17.66 9.63
CA GLU A 13 3.36 -18.45 10.57
C GLU A 13 4.07 -19.74 11.00
N TYR A 14 4.87 -20.33 10.10
CA TYR A 14 5.66 -21.53 10.41
C TYR A 14 6.87 -21.23 11.30
N THR A 15 7.48 -20.05 11.12
CA THR A 15 8.71 -19.66 11.81
C THR A 15 8.41 -19.09 13.19
N ASN A 16 7.76 -19.90 14.03
CA ASN A 16 7.23 -19.49 15.34
C ASN A 16 8.16 -19.76 16.53
N SER A 17 9.37 -20.27 16.28
CA SER A 17 10.34 -20.58 17.34
C SER A 17 11.77 -20.65 16.78
N TRP A 18 12.75 -20.38 17.63
CA TRP A 18 14.17 -20.41 17.26
C TRP A 18 14.63 -21.76 16.73
N GLN A 19 14.05 -22.85 17.22
CA GLN A 19 14.35 -24.21 16.79
C GLN A 19 14.03 -24.42 15.30
N ARG A 20 12.99 -23.75 14.77
CA ARG A 20 12.63 -23.81 13.34
C ARG A 20 13.75 -23.27 12.46
N LEU A 21 14.49 -22.26 12.92
CA LEU A 21 15.61 -21.70 12.15
C LEU A 21 16.73 -22.71 11.94
N SER A 22 16.85 -23.73 12.79
CA SER A 22 17.85 -24.80 12.62
C SER A 22 17.41 -25.88 11.61
N GLU A 23 16.19 -25.81 11.07
CA GLU A 23 15.73 -26.78 10.07
C GLU A 23 16.54 -26.68 8.79
N THR A 24 17.00 -27.83 8.29
CA THR A 24 17.92 -27.90 7.15
C THR A 24 17.21 -28.02 5.79
N ARG A 25 15.91 -27.77 5.77
CA ARG A 25 15.08 -27.85 4.57
C ARG A 25 14.11 -26.67 4.52
N LEU A 26 13.81 -26.24 3.30
CA LEU A 26 12.72 -25.30 3.09
C LEU A 26 11.39 -25.95 3.52
N PRO A 27 10.52 -25.26 4.29
CA PRO A 27 9.21 -25.77 4.66
C PRO A 27 8.36 -26.10 3.43
N GLU A 28 7.47 -27.09 3.53
CA GLU A 28 6.54 -27.40 2.44
C GLU A 28 5.60 -26.22 2.14
N LYS A 29 5.14 -26.08 0.89
CA LYS A 29 4.24 -25.01 0.42
C LYS A 29 3.06 -24.73 1.35
N LYS A 30 2.45 -25.77 1.95
CA LYS A 30 1.32 -25.62 2.88
C LYS A 30 1.62 -24.76 4.12
N HIS A 31 2.89 -24.64 4.50
CA HIS A 31 3.35 -23.86 5.64
C HIS A 31 3.57 -22.37 5.32
N PHE A 32 3.36 -21.96 4.07
CA PHE A 32 3.37 -20.55 3.64
C PHE A 32 1.96 -19.94 3.60
N TYR A 33 0.98 -20.52 4.29
CA TYR A 33 -0.37 -19.97 4.37
C TYR A 33 -0.36 -18.65 5.16
N SER A 34 -0.93 -17.58 4.58
CA SER A 34 -1.05 -16.29 5.26
C SER A 34 -2.37 -16.22 6.01
N THR A 35 -2.29 -16.13 7.34
CA THR A 35 -3.45 -15.91 8.20
C THR A 35 -4.03 -14.51 8.06
N LEU A 36 -3.23 -13.53 7.64
CA LEU A 36 -3.66 -12.14 7.42
C LEU A 36 -4.51 -11.99 6.16
N LEU A 37 -4.16 -12.73 5.09
CA LEU A 37 -4.84 -12.69 3.80
C LEU A 37 -5.81 -13.86 3.62
N GLU A 38 -5.81 -14.82 4.56
CA GLU A 38 -6.57 -16.06 4.53
C GLU A 38 -6.34 -16.93 3.28
N GLU A 39 -5.16 -16.84 2.66
CA GLU A 39 -4.84 -17.50 1.39
C GLU A 39 -3.49 -18.25 1.40
N HIS A 40 -3.35 -19.21 0.48
CA HIS A 40 -2.08 -19.87 0.20
C HIS A 40 -1.30 -19.08 -0.85
N ILE A 41 0.04 -19.10 -0.74
CA ILE A 41 0.89 -18.59 -1.82
C ILE A 41 0.65 -19.31 -3.14
N GLU A 42 0.94 -18.61 -4.24
CA GLU A 42 0.87 -19.17 -5.58
C GLU A 42 1.97 -20.22 -5.82
N HIS A 43 1.84 -21.03 -6.86
CA HIS A 43 2.84 -22.06 -7.17
C HIS A 43 4.19 -21.42 -7.54
N GLU A 44 4.14 -20.37 -8.33
CA GLU A 44 5.29 -19.59 -8.82
C GLU A 44 6.05 -18.92 -7.66
N GLU A 45 5.36 -18.54 -6.59
CA GLU A 45 5.99 -17.98 -5.39
C GLU A 45 6.79 -19.04 -4.63
N TYR A 46 6.26 -20.25 -4.53
CA TYR A 46 6.96 -21.36 -3.89
C TYR A 46 8.16 -21.85 -4.74
N GLU A 47 8.00 -21.90 -6.06
CA GLU A 47 9.11 -22.16 -6.98
C GLU A 47 10.22 -21.13 -6.81
N HIS A 48 9.85 -19.84 -6.70
CA HIS A 48 10.80 -18.77 -6.45
C HIS A 48 11.54 -18.96 -5.11
N ALA A 49 10.83 -19.25 -4.02
CA ALA A 49 11.45 -19.53 -2.72
C ALA A 49 12.46 -20.70 -2.81
N THR A 50 12.09 -21.75 -3.55
CA THR A 50 12.95 -22.93 -3.79
C THR A 50 14.20 -22.56 -4.61
N GLN A 51 14.05 -21.73 -5.63
CA GLN A 51 15.16 -21.22 -6.43
C GLN A 51 16.10 -20.34 -5.60
N VAL A 52 15.56 -19.44 -4.76
CA VAL A 52 16.36 -18.60 -3.86
C VAL A 52 17.14 -19.47 -2.88
N TRP A 53 16.46 -20.39 -2.18
CA TRP A 53 17.10 -21.33 -1.25
C TRP A 53 18.28 -22.06 -1.89
N THR A 54 18.07 -22.61 -3.09
CA THR A 54 19.09 -23.39 -3.81
C THR A 54 20.21 -22.52 -4.34
N HIS A 55 19.88 -21.37 -4.95
CA HIS A 55 20.86 -20.48 -5.58
C HIS A 55 21.83 -19.87 -4.58
N PHE A 56 21.32 -19.50 -3.40
CA PHE A 56 22.13 -18.94 -2.31
C PHE A 56 22.68 -20.01 -1.36
N ASN A 57 22.44 -21.29 -1.67
CA ASN A 57 22.95 -22.44 -0.91
C ASN A 57 22.60 -22.36 0.59
N CYS A 58 21.37 -21.95 0.91
CA CYS A 58 20.86 -21.91 2.28
C CYS A 58 20.92 -23.31 2.89
N GLN A 59 21.62 -23.46 4.02
CA GLN A 59 21.74 -24.74 4.71
C GLN A 59 20.65 -24.90 5.74
N THR A 60 20.19 -23.79 6.31
CA THR A 60 19.18 -23.73 7.36
C THR A 60 18.11 -22.69 7.05
N LEU A 61 16.94 -22.83 7.70
CA LEU A 61 15.88 -21.81 7.63
C LEU A 61 16.34 -20.47 8.20
N GLY A 62 17.31 -20.47 9.12
CA GLY A 62 18.03 -19.30 9.61
C GLY A 62 18.77 -18.58 8.48
N ASP A 63 19.56 -19.28 7.68
CA ASP A 63 20.28 -18.68 6.54
C ASP A 63 19.31 -18.04 5.54
N TYR A 64 18.18 -18.72 5.28
CA TYR A 64 17.12 -18.19 4.42
C TYR A 64 16.44 -16.95 5.02
N SER A 65 16.25 -16.93 6.35
CA SER A 65 15.72 -15.78 7.09
C SER A 65 16.64 -14.57 7.01
N ASP A 66 17.94 -14.76 7.25
CA ASP A 66 18.95 -13.71 7.17
C ASP A 66 19.02 -13.13 5.75
N LEU A 67 18.99 -14.00 4.73
CA LEU A 67 18.93 -13.58 3.34
C LEU A 67 17.67 -12.77 3.03
N TYR A 68 16.50 -13.27 3.47
CA TYR A 68 15.22 -12.59 3.30
C TYR A 68 15.24 -11.19 3.91
N LEU A 69 15.65 -11.06 5.17
CA LEU A 69 15.75 -9.78 5.88
C LEU A 69 16.74 -8.83 5.22
N LYS A 70 17.88 -9.35 4.77
CA LYS A 70 18.89 -8.56 4.07
C LYS A 70 18.34 -7.97 2.77
N ILE A 71 17.59 -8.76 2.00
CA ILE A 71 16.95 -8.29 0.77
C ILE A 71 15.93 -7.19 1.10
N ASP A 72 15.06 -7.41 2.09
CA ASP A 72 14.06 -6.40 2.49
C ASP A 72 14.69 -5.07 2.90
N VAL A 73 15.79 -5.11 3.68
CA VAL A 73 16.52 -3.91 4.11
C VAL A 73 17.18 -3.21 2.91
N LEU A 74 17.83 -3.97 2.02
CA LEU A 74 18.49 -3.39 0.85
C LEU A 74 17.49 -2.76 -0.12
N LEU A 75 16.36 -3.43 -0.39
CA LEU A 75 15.30 -2.88 -1.23
C LEU A 75 14.73 -1.58 -0.65
N LEU A 76 14.50 -1.54 0.68
CA LEU A 76 14.04 -0.32 1.33
C LEU A 76 15.09 0.80 1.27
N ALA A 77 16.36 0.46 1.48
CA ALA A 77 17.46 1.42 1.38
C ALA A 77 17.57 2.01 -0.04
N ASP A 78 17.50 1.18 -1.08
CA ASP A 78 17.54 1.62 -2.48
C ASP A 78 16.39 2.60 -2.80
N VAL A 79 15.17 2.27 -2.36
CA VAL A 79 14.00 3.15 -2.55
C VAL A 79 14.18 4.46 -1.77
N PHE A 80 14.68 4.40 -0.54
CA PHE A 80 14.84 5.57 0.31
C PHE A 80 15.95 6.51 -0.16
N GLU A 81 17.09 5.98 -0.60
CA GLU A 81 18.19 6.79 -1.16
C GLU A 81 17.74 7.47 -2.46
N ASN A 82 17.02 6.77 -3.34
CA ASN A 82 16.45 7.41 -4.53
C ASN A 82 15.40 8.49 -4.18
N PHE A 83 14.57 8.26 -3.16
CA PHE A 83 13.65 9.28 -2.65
C PHE A 83 14.40 10.49 -2.09
N ARG A 84 15.51 10.26 -1.38
CA ARG A 84 16.39 11.30 -0.83
C ARG A 84 17.01 12.17 -1.91
N ASP A 85 17.59 11.56 -2.94
CA ASP A 85 18.15 12.26 -4.10
C ASP A 85 17.09 13.12 -4.81
N LEU A 86 15.88 12.60 -4.98
CA LEU A 86 14.77 13.33 -5.57
C LEU A 86 14.35 14.53 -4.71
N CYS A 87 14.22 14.35 -3.40
CA CYS A 87 13.83 15.43 -2.48
C CYS A 87 14.90 16.53 -2.38
N ILE A 88 16.18 16.15 -2.33
CA ILE A 88 17.29 17.12 -2.31
C ILE A 88 17.32 17.89 -3.63
N SER A 89 17.20 17.22 -4.78
CA SER A 89 17.20 17.89 -6.09
C SER A 89 15.97 18.78 -6.32
N THR A 90 14.80 18.37 -5.83
CA THR A 90 13.52 19.09 -6.08
C THR A 90 13.25 20.20 -5.05
N TYR A 91 13.42 19.90 -3.77
CA TYR A 91 13.04 20.79 -2.66
C TYR A 91 14.26 21.39 -1.95
N ASN A 92 15.47 20.88 -2.24
CA ASN A 92 16.69 21.22 -1.50
C ASN A 92 16.52 20.99 0.01
N LEU A 93 15.78 19.93 0.35
CA LEU A 93 15.52 19.45 1.70
C LEU A 93 15.82 17.94 1.73
N ASP A 94 16.49 17.49 2.79
CA ASP A 94 16.84 16.09 2.96
C ASP A 94 15.78 15.38 3.82
N PRO A 95 15.04 14.39 3.28
CA PRO A 95 14.00 13.66 4.00
C PRO A 95 14.50 12.96 5.28
N SER A 96 15.80 12.65 5.39
CA SER A 96 16.36 12.01 6.59
C SER A 96 16.31 12.88 7.84
N ASN A 97 16.09 14.20 7.68
CA ASN A 97 15.92 15.13 8.80
C ASN A 97 14.46 15.19 9.33
N TYR A 98 13.55 14.46 8.72
CA TYR A 98 12.13 14.49 9.07
C TYR A 98 11.65 13.11 9.52
N GLN A 99 10.79 13.08 10.54
CA GLN A 99 10.20 11.84 11.02
C GLN A 99 9.12 11.28 10.09
N THR A 100 8.46 12.15 9.32
CA THR A 100 7.33 11.76 8.45
C THR A 100 7.32 12.57 7.16
N SER A 101 6.76 12.01 6.09
CA SER A 101 6.61 12.71 4.80
C SER A 101 5.74 13.97 4.89
N PRO A 102 4.63 14.02 5.68
CA PRO A 102 3.89 15.27 5.87
C PRO A 102 4.72 16.39 6.49
N ALA A 103 5.63 16.10 7.43
CA ALA A 103 6.52 17.11 8.01
C ALA A 103 7.47 17.69 6.95
N LEU A 104 8.08 16.83 6.12
CA LEU A 104 8.88 17.26 4.97
C LEU A 104 8.06 18.11 4.00
N THR A 105 6.84 17.67 3.65
CA THR A 105 5.97 18.40 2.71
C THR A 105 5.55 19.75 3.27
N PHE A 106 5.27 19.84 4.57
CA PHE A 106 4.93 21.10 5.23
C PHE A 106 6.10 22.09 5.16
N ASP A 107 7.31 21.65 5.47
CA ASP A 107 8.49 22.51 5.38
C ASP A 107 8.86 22.86 3.92
N SER A 108 8.63 21.93 2.99
CA SER A 108 8.73 22.20 1.55
C SER A 108 7.77 23.31 1.11
N MET A 109 6.53 23.29 1.61
CA MET A 109 5.52 24.31 1.36
C MET A 109 5.94 25.67 1.95
N LEU A 110 6.42 25.71 3.20
CA LEU A 110 6.90 26.93 3.83
C LEU A 110 8.09 27.52 3.07
N LYS A 111 9.07 26.69 2.68
CA LYS A 111 10.22 27.12 1.88
C LYS A 111 9.84 27.67 0.51
N TYR A 112 8.86 27.04 -0.14
CA TYR A 112 8.37 27.47 -1.46
C TYR A 112 7.60 28.79 -1.39
N THR A 113 6.65 28.90 -0.46
CA THR A 113 5.77 30.07 -0.31
C THR A 113 6.45 31.24 0.40
N ARG A 114 7.46 30.96 1.22
CA ARG A 114 8.15 31.92 2.12
C ARG A 114 7.20 32.63 3.08
N ILE A 115 6.07 32.00 3.39
CA ILE A 115 5.11 32.54 4.34
C ILE A 115 5.59 32.31 5.76
N GLU A 116 5.46 33.33 6.61
CA GLU A 116 5.63 33.20 8.05
C GLU A 116 4.25 32.95 8.68
N LEU A 117 4.06 31.77 9.26
CA LEU A 117 2.79 31.43 9.91
C LEU A 117 2.73 32.06 11.30
N GLU A 118 1.64 32.77 11.57
CA GLU A 118 1.35 33.31 12.90
C GLU A 118 0.63 32.28 13.78
N LEU A 119 0.85 32.37 15.09
CA LEU A 119 0.13 31.56 16.06
C LEU A 119 -1.32 32.05 16.19
N VAL A 120 -2.28 31.18 15.88
CA VAL A 120 -3.71 31.43 16.14
C VAL A 120 -3.95 31.47 17.64
N SER A 121 -3.97 32.69 18.20
CA SER A 121 -4.11 32.91 19.65
C SER A 121 -5.55 33.22 20.09
N ASP A 122 -6.42 33.53 19.12
CA ASP A 122 -7.82 33.86 19.35
C ASP A 122 -8.67 32.57 19.29
N TYR A 123 -9.43 32.32 20.36
CA TYR A 123 -10.25 31.11 20.50
C TYR A 123 -11.34 31.00 19.42
N ASP A 124 -11.99 32.12 19.08
CA ASP A 124 -13.09 32.11 18.11
C ASP A 124 -12.55 31.86 16.69
N LYS A 125 -11.37 32.38 16.36
CA LYS A 125 -10.69 32.08 15.09
C LYS A 125 -10.27 30.61 14.99
N LEU A 126 -9.75 30.04 16.08
CA LEU A 126 -9.42 28.61 16.13
C LEU A 126 -10.68 27.76 15.91
N LEU A 127 -11.76 28.07 16.65
CA LEU A 127 -13.03 27.36 16.52
C LEU A 127 -13.61 27.49 15.11
N MET A 128 -13.52 28.66 14.48
CA MET A 128 -13.93 28.85 13.08
C MET A 128 -13.16 27.92 12.12
N LEU A 129 -11.84 27.78 12.30
CA LEU A 129 -11.02 26.88 11.49
C LEU A 129 -11.41 25.42 11.72
N GLU A 130 -11.47 24.98 12.98
CA GLU A 130 -11.80 23.60 13.34
C GLU A 130 -13.19 23.18 12.85
N THR A 131 -14.19 24.04 13.03
CA THR A 131 -15.55 23.81 12.55
C THR A 131 -15.66 23.85 11.02
N GLY A 132 -14.67 24.41 10.33
CA GLY A 132 -14.55 24.43 8.87
C GLY A 132 -13.86 23.21 8.27
N ILE A 133 -13.16 22.39 9.07
CA ILE A 133 -12.46 21.21 8.56
C ILE A 133 -13.48 20.20 8.01
N ARG A 134 -13.31 19.81 6.75
CA ARG A 134 -14.09 18.75 6.09
C ARG A 134 -13.11 17.73 5.53
N GLY A 135 -13.44 16.44 5.68
CA GLY A 135 -12.74 15.37 4.99
C GLY A 135 -13.09 15.33 3.49
N GLY A 136 -12.59 14.32 2.80
CA GLY A 136 -12.98 14.07 1.42
C GLY A 136 -14.47 13.76 1.28
N LEU A 137 -15.09 14.21 0.19
CA LEU A 137 -16.45 13.82 -0.17
C LEU A 137 -16.47 12.36 -0.61
N VAL A 138 -17.15 11.51 0.16
CA VAL A 138 -17.42 10.12 -0.23
C VAL A 138 -18.89 10.00 -0.57
N GLN A 139 -19.20 9.72 -1.85
CA GLN A 139 -20.57 9.56 -2.32
C GLN A 139 -20.75 8.23 -3.04
N ALA A 140 -21.56 7.35 -2.46
CA ALA A 140 -22.05 6.16 -3.14
C ALA A 140 -23.34 6.51 -3.90
N SER A 141 -23.22 6.80 -5.20
CA SER A 141 -24.37 7.13 -6.03
C SER A 141 -25.04 5.87 -6.56
N ARG A 142 -26.33 5.68 -6.29
CA ARG A 142 -27.14 4.70 -7.01
C ARG A 142 -27.51 5.28 -8.37
N ARG A 143 -26.98 4.73 -9.45
CA ARG A 143 -27.44 5.06 -10.81
C ARG A 143 -28.92 4.71 -10.90
N PHE A 144 -29.76 5.71 -11.15
CA PHE A 144 -31.19 5.54 -11.37
C PHE A 144 -31.48 5.86 -12.83
N ALA A 145 -32.04 4.88 -13.54
CA ALA A 145 -32.60 5.06 -14.86
C ALA A 145 -34.00 4.45 -14.83
N ARG A 146 -34.97 5.16 -15.44
CA ARG A 146 -36.34 4.70 -15.56
C ARG A 146 -36.74 4.78 -17.03
N SER A 147 -37.12 3.65 -17.62
CA SER A 147 -37.77 3.61 -18.92
C SER A 147 -39.24 3.99 -18.81
N ASN A 148 -39.75 4.73 -19.79
CA ASN A 148 -41.19 4.90 -20.00
C ASN A 148 -41.70 3.78 -20.90
N ASN A 149 -42.00 2.64 -20.29
CA ASN A 149 -42.49 1.44 -20.99
C ASN A 149 -43.82 1.01 -20.36
N GLU A 150 -44.80 0.64 -21.19
CA GLU A 150 -46.13 0.15 -20.78
C GLU A 150 -46.06 -1.03 -19.79
N LYS A 151 -44.96 -1.79 -19.81
CA LYS A 151 -44.70 -2.93 -18.92
C LYS A 151 -44.07 -2.54 -17.57
N THR A 152 -43.81 -1.25 -17.34
CA THR A 152 -43.16 -0.76 -16.12
C THR A 152 -44.10 0.12 -15.28
N PRO A 153 -44.03 0.08 -13.94
CA PRO A 153 -44.87 0.92 -13.09
C PRO A 153 -44.60 2.42 -13.31
N GLY A 154 -45.67 3.20 -13.52
CA GLY A 154 -45.60 4.65 -13.75
C GLY A 154 -45.43 5.07 -15.21
N PHE A 155 -45.93 4.28 -16.16
CA PHE A 155 -46.02 4.64 -17.57
C PHE A 155 -46.89 5.88 -17.81
N ASP A 156 -46.42 6.79 -18.66
CA ASP A 156 -47.13 7.99 -19.10
C ASP A 156 -47.31 7.95 -20.62
N CYS A 157 -48.56 7.93 -21.08
CA CYS A 157 -48.90 7.88 -22.51
C CYS A 157 -48.62 9.20 -23.25
N ASN A 158 -48.42 10.29 -22.53
CA ASN A 158 -48.09 11.60 -23.11
C ASN A 158 -46.58 11.79 -23.34
N GLN A 159 -45.75 10.86 -22.87
CA GLN A 159 -44.31 10.90 -23.05
C GLN A 159 -43.83 9.85 -24.06
N PRO A 160 -42.73 10.10 -24.79
CA PRO A 160 -42.17 9.12 -25.71
C PRO A 160 -41.78 7.84 -24.96
N LYS A 161 -41.99 6.70 -25.62
CA LYS A 161 -41.62 5.39 -25.07
C LYS A 161 -40.09 5.26 -25.03
N SER A 162 -39.56 4.69 -23.94
CA SER A 162 -38.14 4.41 -23.79
C SER A 162 -37.91 3.04 -23.16
N TYR A 163 -36.74 2.46 -23.38
CA TYR A 163 -36.38 1.11 -22.95
C TYR A 163 -34.98 1.13 -22.37
N LEU A 164 -34.77 0.37 -21.29
CA LEU A 164 -33.45 0.13 -20.72
C LEU A 164 -33.03 -1.29 -21.09
N VAL A 165 -31.80 -1.43 -21.58
CA VAL A 165 -31.20 -2.72 -21.89
C VAL A 165 -30.05 -2.93 -20.91
N TYR A 166 -30.01 -4.12 -20.32
CA TYR A 166 -28.87 -4.57 -19.53
C TYR A 166 -27.94 -5.35 -20.46
N GLN A 167 -26.69 -4.93 -20.56
CA GLN A 167 -25.64 -5.61 -21.32
C GLN A 167 -24.58 -6.04 -20.31
N ASP A 168 -24.36 -7.35 -20.20
CA ASP A 168 -23.26 -7.96 -19.44
C ASP A 168 -21.93 -7.88 -20.21
#